data_AF-A0A960V6Q9-F1
#
_entry.id   AF-A0A960V6Q9-F1
#
_cell.length_a   1.000
_cell.length_b   1.000
_cell.length_c   1.000
_cell.angle_alpha   90.00
_cell.angle_beta   90.00
_cell.angle_gamma   90.00
#
_symmetry.space_group_name_H-M   'P 1'
#
loop_
_entity.id
_entity.type
_entity.pdbx_description
1 polymer ?
#
loop_
_entity_poly.entity_id
_entity_poly.type
_entity_poly.pdbx_seq_one_letter_code
_entity_poly.pdbx_strand_id
1 'polypeptide(L)'
;MQKIIGIKPLSKVLGFGLLTVLLGHIQFDIPGSIGVKSNFTEIGLLISLGFLKHWIHFVILSLFSCFNVAPDGSLIPETLNHTAGILFLWFYYNKIKDQEENYKFIILMIIGILIYYYLIIIPLIYIIHLILGNIDIN
;
A
#
# COMPACT_ATOMS: atom_id res chain seq x y z
N MET A 1 -1.90 12.91 23.17
CA MET A 1 -0.68 12.08 23.05
C MET A 1 -1.08 10.65 22.69
N GLN A 2 -0.91 10.22 21.44
CA GLN A 2 -1.06 8.80 21.10
C GLN A 2 0.16 8.06 21.64
N LYS A 3 -0.03 6.96 22.37
CA LYS A 3 1.06 6.15 22.92
C LYS A 3 1.79 5.49 21.75
N ILE A 4 2.98 5.98 21.42
CA ILE A 4 3.65 5.77 20.12
C ILE A 4 4.16 4.33 19.98
N ILE A 5 4.64 3.69 21.05
CA ILE A 5 5.24 2.36 20.96
C ILE A 5 4.93 1.56 22.22
N GLY A 6 4.31 0.39 22.04
CA GLY A 6 4.06 -0.59 23.09
C GLY A 6 3.97 -1.99 22.47
N ILE A 7 4.01 -3.03 23.30
CA ILE A 7 4.01 -4.43 22.84
C ILE A 7 2.76 -4.77 22.00
N LYS A 8 1.59 -4.25 22.39
CA LYS A 8 0.31 -4.49 21.69
C LYS A 8 0.28 -3.92 20.26
N PRO A 9 0.74 -2.68 20.00
CA PRO A 9 0.93 -2.20 18.63
C PRO A 9 1.88 -3.08 17.80
N LEU A 10 3.00 -3.52 18.38
CA LEU A 10 4.00 -4.29 17.64
C LEU A 10 3.47 -5.66 17.19
N SER A 11 2.76 -6.38 18.06
CA SER A 11 2.18 -7.68 17.68
C SER A 11 1.17 -7.57 16.54
N LYS A 12 0.41 -6.46 16.48
CA LYS A 12 -0.49 -6.18 15.36
C LYS A 12 0.27 -5.92 14.07
N VAL A 13 1.37 -5.15 14.12
CA VAL A 13 2.21 -4.89 12.94
C VAL A 13 2.78 -6.20 12.41
N LEU A 14 3.30 -7.06 13.28
CA LEU A 14 3.80 -8.37 12.87
C LEU A 14 2.70 -9.26 12.29
N GLY A 15 1.52 -9.29 12.92
CA GLY A 15 0.38 -10.07 12.43
C GLY A 15 -0.11 -9.61 11.05
N PHE A 16 -0.28 -8.31 10.85
CA PHE A 16 -0.62 -7.77 9.52
C PHE A 16 0.51 -7.94 8.52
N GLY A 17 1.77 -7.85 8.96
CA GLY A 17 2.93 -8.05 8.09
C GLY A 17 2.94 -9.47 7.53
N LEU A 18 2.75 -10.46 8.40
CA LEU A 18 2.61 -11.86 7.98
C LEU A 18 1.39 -12.07 7.07
N LEU A 19 0.25 -11.45 7.36
CA LEU A 19 -0.93 -11.52 6.49
C LEU A 19 -0.63 -10.94 5.09
N THR A 20 0.04 -9.78 5.03
CA THR A 20 0.49 -9.15 3.79
C THR A 20 1.44 -10.06 3.01
N VAL A 21 2.40 -10.71 3.67
CA VAL A 21 3.28 -11.71 3.04
C VAL A 21 2.46 -12.86 2.46
N LEU A 22 1.59 -13.47 3.26
CA LEU A 22 0.78 -14.62 2.83
C LEU A 22 -0.13 -14.27 1.64
N LEU A 23 -0.76 -13.10 1.66
CA LEU A 23 -1.63 -12.67 0.56
C LEU A 23 -0.84 -12.35 -0.70
N GLY A 24 0.35 -11.76 -0.61
CA GLY A 24 1.16 -11.48 -1.79
C GLY A 24 1.77 -12.71 -2.47
N HIS A 25 1.73 -13.90 -1.84
CA HIS A 25 2.01 -15.16 -2.53
C HIS A 25 0.91 -15.53 -3.54
N ILE A 26 -0.30 -14.96 -3.39
CA ILE A 26 -1.38 -15.13 -4.34
C ILE A 26 -1.17 -14.12 -5.47
N GLN A 27 -0.50 -14.57 -6.52
CA GLN A 27 -0.17 -13.76 -7.70
C GLN A 27 -1.13 -14.07 -8.86
N PHE A 28 -1.37 -13.08 -9.72
CA PHE A 28 -2.17 -13.21 -10.92
C PHE A 28 -1.59 -12.36 -12.06
N ASP A 29 -1.78 -12.83 -13.29
CA ASP A 29 -1.30 -12.13 -14.48
C ASP A 29 -2.24 -10.97 -14.83
N ILE A 30 -1.66 -9.83 -15.22
CA ILE A 30 -2.45 -8.67 -15.67
C ILE A 30 -2.81 -8.88 -17.14
N PRO A 31 -4.11 -8.93 -17.50
CA PRO A 31 -4.52 -9.08 -18.89
C PRO A 31 -3.95 -7.95 -19.76
N GLY A 32 -3.34 -8.30 -20.90
CA GLY A 32 -2.75 -7.34 -21.82
C GLY A 32 -1.32 -6.89 -21.47
N SER A 33 -0.72 -7.45 -20.40
CA SER A 33 0.68 -7.17 -20.05
C SER A 33 1.48 -8.48 -19.97
N ILE A 34 2.50 -8.62 -20.81
CA ILE A 34 3.34 -9.83 -20.86
C ILE A 34 4.40 -9.71 -19.76
N GLY A 35 4.43 -10.67 -18.84
CA GLY A 35 5.44 -10.76 -17.79
C GLY A 35 5.17 -9.87 -16.56
N VAL A 36 4.11 -9.06 -16.57
CA VAL A 36 3.69 -8.28 -15.39
C VAL A 36 2.69 -9.09 -14.57
N LYS A 37 3.07 -9.32 -13.32
CA LYS A 37 2.22 -9.96 -12.30
C LYS A 37 1.80 -8.94 -11.28
N SER A 38 0.58 -9.10 -10.77
CA SER A 38 0.09 -8.41 -9.58
C SER A 38 -0.16 -9.44 -8.49
N ASN A 39 -0.35 -8.98 -7.25
CA ASN A 39 -0.52 -9.84 -6.09
C ASN A 39 -1.52 -9.20 -5.10
N PHE A 40 -1.86 -9.90 -4.02
CA PHE A 40 -2.81 -9.39 -3.01
C PHE A 40 -2.15 -8.74 -1.79
N THR A 41 -0.89 -8.30 -1.90
CA THR A 41 -0.17 -7.61 -0.82
C THR A 41 -0.96 -6.41 -0.28
N GLU A 42 -1.57 -5.62 -1.17
CA GLU A 42 -2.32 -4.42 -0.81
C GLU A 42 -3.53 -4.73 0.08
N ILE A 43 -4.15 -5.89 -0.04
CA ILE A 43 -5.32 -6.26 0.79
C ILE A 43 -4.90 -6.31 2.26
N GLY A 44 -3.76 -6.95 2.57
CA GLY A 44 -3.23 -7.02 3.93
C GLY A 44 -2.91 -5.63 4.50
N LEU A 45 -2.31 -4.77 3.68
CA LEU A 45 -2.03 -3.37 4.03
C LEU A 45 -3.32 -2.59 4.30
N LEU A 46 -4.33 -2.68 3.43
CA LEU A 46 -5.60 -1.94 3.55
C LEU A 46 -6.38 -2.35 4.80
N ILE A 47 -6.44 -3.65 5.12
CA ILE A 47 -7.11 -4.11 6.35
C ILE A 47 -6.46 -3.48 7.58
N SER A 48 -5.13 -3.33 7.59
CA SER A 48 -4.40 -2.78 8.73
C SER A 48 -4.78 -1.33 9.08
N LEU A 49 -5.34 -0.55 8.14
CA LEU A 49 -5.79 0.83 8.36
C LEU A 49 -6.82 0.95 9.49
N GLY A 50 -7.70 -0.05 9.63
CA GLY A 50 -8.71 -0.08 10.70
C GLY A 50 -8.14 -0.38 12.09
N PHE A 51 -6.92 -0.92 12.19
CA PHE A 51 -6.38 -1.47 13.43
C PHE A 51 -5.12 -0.77 13.94
N LEU A 52 -4.35 -0.14 13.05
CA LEU A 52 -3.11 0.54 13.35
C LEU A 52 -3.34 2.06 13.44
N LYS A 53 -2.94 2.65 14.57
CA LYS A 53 -3.27 4.05 14.88
C LYS A 53 -2.23 5.07 14.43
N HIS A 54 -0.97 4.65 14.24
CA HIS A 54 0.15 5.55 14.01
C HIS A 54 0.83 5.23 12.67
N TRP A 55 1.15 6.27 11.89
CA TRP A 55 1.71 6.18 10.55
C TRP A 55 3.00 5.34 10.47
N ILE A 56 3.86 5.42 11.48
CA ILE A 56 5.13 4.66 11.50
C ILE A 56 4.93 3.14 11.40
N HIS A 57 3.81 2.63 11.91
CA HIS A 57 3.51 1.21 11.82
C HIS A 57 3.30 0.78 10.37
N PHE A 58 2.76 1.67 9.53
CA PHE A 58 2.54 1.39 8.12
C PHE A 58 3.84 1.43 7.31
N VAL A 59 4.82 2.23 7.73
CA VAL A 59 6.18 2.20 7.17
C VAL A 59 6.87 0.88 7.50
N ILE A 60 6.74 0.39 8.74
CA ILE A 60 7.30 -0.93 9.10
C ILE A 60 6.53 -2.03 8.36
N LEU A 61 5.21 -1.91 8.26
CA LEU A 61 4.36 -2.89 7.60
C LEU A 61 4.65 -2.97 6.10
N SER A 62 4.90 -1.86 5.42
CA SER A 62 5.24 -1.86 4.00
C SER A 62 6.57 -2.54 3.71
N LEU A 63 7.51 -2.60 4.65
CA LEU A 63 8.72 -3.42 4.48
C LEU A 63 8.43 -4.92 4.33
N PHE A 64 7.28 -5.40 4.81
CA PHE A 64 6.87 -6.78 4.57
C PHE A 64 6.47 -7.04 3.11
N SER A 65 6.13 -6.02 2.32
CA SER A 65 5.88 -6.22 0.89
C SER A 65 7.13 -6.65 0.13
N CYS A 66 8.33 -6.34 0.65
CA CYS A 66 9.60 -6.76 0.06
C CYS A 66 9.70 -8.29 -0.13
N PHE A 67 8.99 -9.08 0.68
CA PHE A 67 9.05 -10.54 0.59
C PHE A 67 8.23 -11.11 -0.58
N ASN A 68 7.38 -10.30 -1.21
CA ASN A 68 6.49 -10.72 -2.30
C ASN A 68 6.88 -10.14 -3.66
N VAL A 69 8.08 -9.54 -3.75
CA VAL A 69 8.49 -8.76 -4.91
C VAL A 69 8.54 -9.61 -6.17
N ALA A 70 8.13 -9.00 -7.27
CA ALA A 70 8.16 -9.62 -8.58
C ALA A 70 9.59 -10.10 -8.94
N PRO A 71 9.73 -11.14 -9.79
CA PRO A 71 11.04 -11.69 -10.19
C PRO A 71 11.97 -10.69 -10.88
N ASP A 72 11.45 -9.52 -11.29
CA ASP A 72 12.21 -8.43 -11.90
C ASP A 72 13.12 -7.67 -10.91
N GLY A 73 13.03 -7.98 -9.60
CA GLY A 73 13.88 -7.39 -8.57
C GLY A 73 13.51 -5.95 -8.21
N SER A 74 12.31 -5.48 -8.56
CA SER A 74 11.82 -4.11 -8.33
C SER A 74 11.47 -3.79 -6.86
N LEU A 75 12.28 -4.29 -5.91
CA LEU A 75 12.12 -4.17 -4.46
C LEU A 75 11.87 -2.75 -4.00
N ILE A 76 12.72 -1.81 -4.43
CA ILE A 76 12.67 -0.41 -3.99
C ILE A 76 11.41 0.28 -4.55
N PRO A 77 11.16 0.28 -5.88
CA PRO A 77 9.90 0.77 -6.46
C PRO A 77 8.64 0.24 -5.79
N GLU A 78 8.55 -1.07 -5.60
CA GLU A 78 7.35 -1.72 -5.06
C GLU A 78 7.12 -1.32 -3.60
N THR A 79 8.17 -1.32 -2.79
CA THR A 79 8.10 -0.89 -1.39
C THR A 79 7.74 0.58 -1.25
N LEU A 80 8.31 1.45 -2.10
CA LEU A 80 7.99 2.87 -2.11
C LEU A 80 6.53 3.12 -2.53
N ASN A 81 6.03 2.40 -3.55
CA ASN A 81 4.64 2.46 -3.98
C ASN A 81 3.67 2.09 -2.86
N HIS A 82 3.92 0.97 -2.18
CA HIS A 82 3.10 0.53 -1.06
C HIS A 82 3.18 1.51 0.11
N THR A 83 4.38 1.97 0.46
CA THR A 83 4.60 2.90 1.59
C THR A 83 3.88 4.23 1.34
N ALA A 84 4.08 4.84 0.16
CA ALA A 84 3.44 6.09 -0.20
C ALA A 84 1.91 5.97 -0.19
N GLY A 85 1.39 4.86 -0.73
CA GLY A 85 -0.04 4.62 -0.79
C GLY A 85 -0.70 4.40 0.54
N ILE A 86 -0.14 3.52 1.36
CA ILE A 86 -0.73 3.22 2.65
C ILE A 86 -0.64 4.43 3.60
N LEU A 87 0.41 5.24 3.51
CA LEU A 87 0.51 6.48 4.27
C LEU A 87 -0.55 7.50 3.82
N PHE A 88 -0.71 7.69 2.51
CA PHE A 88 -1.77 8.56 1.98
C PHE A 88 -3.15 8.10 2.49
N LEU A 89 -3.46 6.81 2.36
CA LEU A 89 -4.73 6.26 2.81
C LEU A 89 -4.90 6.35 4.32
N TRP A 90 -3.83 6.24 5.11
CA TRP A 90 -3.91 6.45 6.55
C TRP A 90 -4.28 7.89 6.91
N PHE A 91 -3.67 8.89 6.26
CA PHE A 91 -4.05 10.28 6.46
C PHE A 91 -5.49 10.54 6.01
N TYR A 92 -5.86 10.01 4.85
CA TYR A 92 -7.21 10.15 4.29
C TYR A 92 -8.26 9.50 5.19
N TYR A 93 -8.07 8.24 5.57
CA TYR A 93 -8.92 7.50 6.49
C TYR A 93 -9.13 8.25 7.81
N ASN A 94 -8.07 8.79 8.41
CA ASN A 94 -8.22 9.55 9.65
C ASN A 94 -9.04 10.83 9.52
N LYS A 95 -9.16 11.41 8.32
CA LYS A 95 -10.04 12.56 8.05
C LYS A 95 -11.50 12.17 7.87
N ILE A 96 -11.78 10.94 7.43
CA ILE A 96 -13.13 10.50 7.06
C ILE A 96 -13.71 9.40 7.94
N LYS A 97 -12.94 8.83 8.88
CA LYS A 97 -13.41 7.74 9.75
C LYS A 97 -14.57 8.10 10.67
N ASP A 98 -14.77 9.40 10.93
CA ASP A 98 -15.80 9.92 11.83
C ASP A 98 -17.11 10.24 11.07
N GLN A 99 -17.25 9.79 9.81
CA GLN A 99 -18.49 9.94 9.05
C GLN A 99 -19.58 9.02 9.61
N GLU A 100 -20.70 9.61 10.04
CA GLU A 100 -21.79 8.89 10.71
C GLU A 100 -22.51 7.89 9.79
N GLU A 101 -22.59 8.22 8.50
CA GLU A 101 -23.30 7.41 7.52
C GLU A 101 -22.34 6.45 6.81
N ASN A 102 -22.54 5.14 7.03
CA ASN A 102 -21.68 4.08 6.47
C ASN A 102 -21.46 4.19 4.96
N TYR A 103 -22.50 4.55 4.18
CA TYR A 103 -22.37 4.65 2.72
C TYR A 103 -21.50 5.84 2.30
N LYS A 104 -21.56 6.98 3.02
CA LYS A 104 -20.67 8.13 2.76
C LYS A 104 -19.22 7.77 3.02
N PHE A 105 -18.95 7.06 4.11
CA PHE A 105 -17.62 6.54 4.41
C PHE A 105 -17.09 5.65 3.29
N ILE A 106 -17.89 4.69 2.80
CA ILE A 106 -17.50 3.79 1.71
C ILE A 106 -17.21 4.57 0.41
N ILE A 107 -18.10 5.49 0.02
CA ILE A 107 -17.91 6.31 -1.18
C ILE A 107 -16.63 7.14 -1.08
N LEU A 108 -16.39 7.77 0.08
CA LEU A 108 -15.18 8.54 0.31
C LEU A 108 -13.94 7.65 0.24
N MET A 109 -13.96 6.45 0.84
CA MET A 109 -12.86 5.49 0.73
C MET A 109 -12.55 5.12 -0.73
N ILE A 110 -13.58 4.86 -1.55
CA ILE A 110 -13.41 4.58 -2.99
C ILE A 110 -12.75 5.78 -3.68
N ILE A 111 -13.25 6.99 -3.43
CA ILE A 111 -12.68 8.23 -3.98
C ILE A 111 -11.21 8.39 -3.56
N GLY A 112 -10.90 8.16 -2.28
CA GLY A 112 -9.53 8.22 -1.76
C GLY A 112 -8.59 7.23 -2.46
N ILE A 113 -9.05 5.99 -2.67
CA ILE A 113 -8.28 4.99 -3.42
C ILE A 113 -8.05 5.43 -4.86
N LEU A 114 -9.09 5.93 -5.56
CA LEU A 114 -8.94 6.44 -6.92
C LEU A 114 -7.95 7.62 -6.99
N ILE A 115 -8.06 8.59 -6.08
CA ILE A 115 -7.14 9.73 -5.99
C ILE A 115 -5.70 9.24 -5.80
N TYR A 116 -5.48 8.29 -4.90
CA TYR A 116 -4.18 7.67 -4.67
C TYR A 116 -3.62 7.04 -5.95
N TYR A 117 -4.41 6.23 -6.66
CA TYR A 117 -3.97 5.59 -7.90
C TYR A 117 -3.60 6.62 -8.98
N TYR A 118 -4.47 7.59 -9.25
CA TYR A 118 -4.27 8.53 -10.34
C TYR A 118 -3.25 9.64 -10.05
N LEU A 119 -3.18 10.14 -8.81
CA LEU A 119 -2.32 11.28 -8.45
C LEU A 119 -0.98 10.87 -7.85
N ILE A 120 -0.84 9.63 -7.34
CA ILE A 120 0.38 9.18 -6.68
C ILE A 120 0.99 8.00 -7.42
N ILE A 121 0.28 6.88 -7.58
CA ILE A 121 0.88 5.67 -8.19
C ILE A 121 1.30 5.94 -9.63
N ILE A 122 0.38 6.40 -10.49
CA ILE A 122 0.68 6.57 -11.92
C ILE A 122 1.87 7.52 -12.14
N PRO A 123 1.92 8.72 -11.52
CA PRO A 123 3.08 9.60 -11.63
C PRO A 123 4.36 8.97 -11.06
N LEU A 124 4.28 8.25 -9.94
CA LEU A 124 5.45 7.63 -9.32
C LEU A 124 6.02 6.51 -10.20
N ILE A 125 5.18 5.68 -10.80
CA ILE A 125 5.59 4.66 -11.78
C ILE A 125 6.32 5.34 -12.94
N TYR A 126 5.77 6.43 -13.48
CA TYR A 126 6.40 7.17 -14.58
C TYR A 126 7.78 7.72 -14.18
N ILE A 127 7.90 8.36 -13.01
CA ILE A 127 9.18 8.87 -12.48
C ILE A 127 10.20 7.75 -12.29
N ILE A 128 9.78 6.60 -11.75
CA ILE A 128 10.68 5.46 -11.54
C ILE A 128 11.21 4.94 -12.86
N HIS A 129 10.36 4.80 -13.88
CA HIS A 129 10.80 4.35 -15.21
C HIS A 129 11.75 5.34 -15.89
N LEU A 130 11.54 6.65 -15.71
CA LEU A 130 12.47 7.68 -16.17
C LEU A 130 13.84 7.56 -15.48
N ILE A 131 13.86 7.35 -14.15
CA ILE A 131 15.11 7.22 -13.38
C ILE A 131 15.86 5.94 -13.75
N LEU A 132 15.14 4.85 -13.97
CA LEU A 132 15.73 3.54 -14.32
C LEU A 132 16.12 3.43 -15.79
N GLY A 133 15.80 4.42 -16.63
CA GLY A 133 16.14 4.43 -18.06
C GLY A 133 15.31 3.47 -18.92
N ASN A 134 14.14 3.05 -18.43
CA ASN A 134 13.27 2.09 -19.13
C ASN A 134 12.28 2.75 -20.10
N ILE A 135 12.23 4.09 -20.14
CA ILE A 135 11.41 4.87 -21.09
C ILE A 135 12.33 5.87 -21.78
N ASP A 136 12.55 5.69 -23.08
CA ASP A 136 13.10 6.73 -23.94
C ASP A 136 12.01 7.79 -24.19
N ILE A 137 12.30 9.04 -23.88
CA ILE A 137 11.39 10.19 -24.02
C ILE A 137 11.40 10.76 -25.45
N ASN A 138 11.76 9.94 -26.44
CA ASN A 138 11.91 10.34 -27.84
C ASN A 138 10.71 9.95 -28.70
#